data_AF-A0A810E3L4-F1
#
_entry.id   AF-A0A810E3L4-F1
#
_cell.length_a   1.000
_cell.length_b   1.000
_cell.length_c   1.000
_cell.angle_alpha   90.00
_cell.angle_beta   90.00
_cell.angle_gamma   90.00
#
_symmetry.space_group_name_H-M   'P 1'
#
loop_
_entity.id
_entity.type
_entity.pdbx_description
1 polymer ?
#
loop_
_entity_poly.entity_id
_entity_poly.type
_entity_poly.pdbx_seq_one_letter_code
_entity_poly.pdbx_strand_id
1 'polypeptide(L)'
;MDQKNEQEQKLTKSTKEIIVGDTIKAIFDRLGRQHGIIHKSAPVIINGDKGFLIWDYILYNELTFVNGTTDKIITLFKSLSDKKMEEKFNEYIEKYGS
;
A
#
# COMPACT_ATOMS: atom_id res chain seq x y z
N MET A 1 31.41 17.37 9.59
CA MET A 1 30.23 16.49 9.50
C MET A 1 29.15 17.28 8.81
N ASP A 2 28.86 16.92 7.58
CA ASP A 2 28.29 17.77 6.53
C ASP A 2 26.79 17.98 6.66
N GLN A 3 26.39 19.19 7.06
CA GLN A 3 24.99 19.66 7.07
C GLN A 3 24.32 19.56 5.69
N LYS A 4 25.11 19.56 4.60
CA LYS A 4 24.63 19.33 3.22
C LYS A 4 24.05 17.92 3.02
N ASN A 5 24.67 16.90 3.63
CA ASN A 5 24.29 15.51 3.41
C ASN A 5 22.96 15.17 4.13
N GLU A 6 22.69 15.81 5.28
CA GLU A 6 21.39 15.67 5.97
C GLU A 6 20.24 16.38 5.24
N GLN A 7 20.49 17.53 4.61
CA GLN A 7 19.47 18.24 3.84
C GLN A 7 19.11 17.49 2.56
N GLU A 8 20.09 16.93 1.85
CA GLU A 8 19.84 16.11 0.66
C GLU A 8 19.08 14.81 1.00
N GLN A 9 19.39 14.17 2.14
CA GLN A 9 18.66 12.99 2.61
C GLN A 9 17.22 13.31 3.03
N LYS A 10 16.98 14.46 3.69
CA LYS A 10 15.62 14.92 4.04
C LYS A 10 14.81 15.26 2.79
N LEU A 11 15.42 15.93 1.81
CA LEU A 11 14.76 16.33 0.57
C LEU A 11 14.39 15.10 -0.28
N THR A 12 15.30 14.12 -0.39
CA THR A 12 15.05 12.87 -1.12
C THR A 12 14.00 11.98 -0.44
N LYS A 13 13.99 11.90 0.89
CA LYS A 13 12.94 11.20 1.65
C LYS A 13 11.57 11.88 1.46
N SER A 14 11.50 13.19 1.62
CA SER A 14 10.26 13.97 1.43
C SER A 14 9.73 13.86 0.01
N THR A 15 10.61 13.92 -1.00
CA THR A 15 10.21 13.78 -2.41
C THR A 15 9.69 12.37 -2.70
N LYS A 16 10.30 11.32 -2.15
CA LYS A 16 9.80 9.94 -2.29
C LYS A 16 8.45 9.76 -1.61
N GLU A 17 8.25 10.31 -0.41
CA GLU A 17 6.97 10.24 0.30
C GLU A 17 5.84 10.95 -0.46
N ILE A 18 6.11 12.13 -1.03
CA ILE A 18 5.13 12.89 -1.84
C ILE A 18 4.79 12.13 -3.13
N ILE A 19 5.78 11.63 -3.86
CA ILE A 19 5.55 10.87 -5.10
C ILE A 19 4.75 9.59 -4.82
N VAL A 20 5.05 8.89 -3.72
CA VAL A 20 4.32 7.68 -3.34
C VAL A 20 2.88 8.01 -2.96
N GLY A 21 2.63 9.05 -2.15
CA GLY A 21 1.29 9.46 -1.73
C GLY A 21 0.38 9.88 -2.90
N ASP A 22 0.91 10.70 -3.82
CA ASP A 22 0.15 11.19 -4.98
C ASP A 22 -0.11 10.07 -6.00
N THR A 23 0.86 9.16 -6.19
CA THR A 23 0.70 8.00 -7.09
C THR A 23 -0.33 7.02 -6.55
N ILE A 24 -0.27 6.73 -5.25
CA ILE A 24 -1.25 5.92 -4.53
C ILE A 24 -2.64 6.52 -4.71
N LYS A 25 -2.82 7.80 -4.37
CA LYS A 25 -4.12 8.49 -4.49
C LYS A 25 -4.68 8.47 -5.92
N ALA A 26 -3.84 8.69 -6.93
CA ALA A 26 -4.25 8.64 -8.33
C ALA A 26 -4.69 7.23 -8.78
N ILE A 27 -4.02 6.18 -8.29
CA ILE A 27 -4.43 4.79 -8.51
C ILE A 27 -5.79 4.55 -7.87
N PHE A 28 -6.01 5.00 -6.63
CA PHE A 28 -7.29 4.88 -5.94
C PHE A 28 -8.44 5.61 -6.64
N ASP A 29 -8.21 6.85 -7.07
CA ASP A 29 -9.21 7.66 -7.78
C ASP A 29 -9.62 7.00 -9.13
N ARG A 30 -8.72 6.22 -9.75
CA ARG A 30 -8.96 5.53 -11.03
C ARG A 30 -9.74 4.22 -10.88
N LEU A 31 -9.71 3.59 -9.71
CA LEU A 31 -10.20 2.22 -9.51
C LEU A 31 -11.72 2.07 -9.36
N GLY A 32 -12.46 3.17 -9.18
CA GLY A 32 -13.93 3.18 -9.15
C GLY A 32 -14.58 2.41 -7.97
N ARG A 33 -13.88 1.48 -7.30
CA ARG A 33 -14.18 1.08 -5.93
C ARG A 33 -13.67 2.17 -5.01
N GLN A 34 -14.59 2.79 -4.28
CA GLN A 34 -14.23 3.45 -3.04
C GLN A 34 -13.72 2.35 -2.10
N HIS A 35 -12.40 2.16 -2.06
CA HIS A 35 -11.79 1.58 -0.87
C HIS A 35 -12.29 2.37 0.33
N GLY A 36 -12.46 1.68 1.45
CA GLY A 36 -12.89 2.34 2.67
C GLY A 36 -11.83 3.29 3.22
N ILE A 37 -11.83 3.50 4.53
CA ILE A 37 -10.72 4.19 5.18
C ILE A 37 -9.49 3.28 5.06
N ILE A 38 -8.49 3.71 4.28
CA ILE A 38 -7.23 2.97 4.14
C ILE A 38 -6.46 3.07 5.47
N HIS A 39 -6.17 1.92 6.04
CA HIS A 39 -5.38 1.82 7.26
C HIS A 39 -3.88 1.71 6.95
N LYS A 40 -3.51 0.82 6.01
CA LYS A 40 -2.12 0.61 5.56
C LYS A 40 -2.08 0.27 4.08
N SER A 41 -0.97 0.62 3.43
CA SER A 41 -0.66 0.13 2.09
C SER A 41 0.85 -0.06 1.92
N ALA A 42 1.24 -0.96 1.01
CA ALA A 42 2.63 -1.18 0.67
C ALA A 42 2.77 -1.78 -0.75
N PRO A 43 3.86 -1.48 -1.47
CA PRO A 43 4.13 -2.10 -2.76
C PRO A 43 4.48 -3.59 -2.58
N VAL A 44 3.91 -4.44 -3.43
CA VAL A 44 4.17 -5.89 -3.44
C VAL A 44 4.24 -6.43 -4.87
N ILE A 45 4.89 -7.59 -5.03
CA ILE A 45 4.92 -8.36 -6.28
C ILE A 45 4.28 -9.72 -6.02
N ILE A 46 3.07 -9.94 -6.53
CA ILE A 46 2.34 -11.20 -6.38
C ILE A 46 2.26 -11.86 -7.75
N ASN A 47 2.79 -13.09 -7.86
CA ASN A 47 2.81 -13.86 -9.11
C ASN A 47 3.45 -13.12 -10.30
N GLY A 48 4.45 -12.27 -10.04
CA GLY A 48 5.12 -11.45 -11.05
C GLY A 48 4.42 -10.13 -11.37
N ASP A 49 3.20 -9.92 -10.87
CA ASP A 49 2.48 -8.67 -11.03
C ASP A 49 2.89 -7.67 -9.93
N LYS A 50 3.37 -6.51 -10.36
CA LYS A 50 3.62 -5.38 -9.47
C LYS A 50 2.30 -4.69 -9.10
N GLY A 51 2.15 -4.34 -7.84
CA GLY A 51 0.96 -3.67 -7.36
C GLY A 51 1.09 -3.23 -5.91
N PHE A 52 -0.06 -2.99 -5.29
CA PHE A 52 -0.15 -2.57 -3.90
C PHE A 52 -0.98 -3.54 -3.09
N LEU A 53 -0.47 -3.90 -1.92
CA LEU A 53 -1.24 -4.53 -0.86
C LEU A 53 -1.89 -3.43 -0.04
N ILE A 54 -3.20 -3.48 0.13
CA ILE A 54 -3.97 -2.43 0.78
C ILE A 54 -4.86 -3.06 1.84
N TRP A 55 -4.75 -2.53 3.05
CA TRP A 55 -5.69 -2.79 4.13
C TRP A 55 -6.62 -1.60 4.25
N ASP A 56 -7.90 -1.80 3.94
CA ASP A 56 -8.96 -0.79 4.08
C ASP A 56 -10.12 -1.26 4.98
N TYR A 57 -10.93 -0.29 5.42
CA TYR A 57 -12.06 -0.50 6.32
C TYR A 57 -13.33 0.19 5.81
N ILE A 58 -14.39 -0.61 5.58
CA ILE A 58 -15.75 -0.09 5.31
C ILE A 58 -16.69 -0.51 6.44
N LEU A 59 -17.00 -1.81 6.52
CA LEU A 59 -17.79 -2.45 7.59
C LEU A 59 -16.97 -3.46 8.38
N TYR A 60 -15.93 -4.00 7.76
CA TYR A 60 -14.94 -4.92 8.28
C TYR A 60 -13.60 -4.60 7.62
N ASN A 61 -12.51 -5.11 8.18
CA ASN A 61 -11.21 -4.96 7.56
C ASN A 61 -11.13 -5.86 6.32
N GLU A 62 -10.62 -5.29 5.23
CA GLU A 62 -10.36 -6.00 3.99
C GLU A 62 -8.90 -5.80 3.57
N LEU A 63 -8.25 -6.89 3.19
CA LEU A 63 -6.92 -6.89 2.58
C LEU A 63 -7.10 -7.16 1.09
N THR A 64 -6.65 -6.23 0.27
CA THR A 64 -6.75 -6.32 -1.19
C THR A 64 -5.38 -6.19 -1.84
N PHE A 65 -5.21 -6.87 -2.97
CA PHE A 65 -4.14 -6.59 -3.91
C PHE A 65 -4.71 -5.82 -5.09
N VAL A 66 -4.04 -4.73 -5.44
CA VAL A 66 -4.34 -3.90 -6.59
C VAL A 66 -3.19 -4.02 -7.56
N ASN A 67 -3.46 -4.60 -8.74
CA ASN A 67 -2.46 -4.70 -9.80
C ASN A 67 -2.20 -3.31 -10.39
N GLY A 68 -0.94 -2.86 -10.37
CA GLY A 68 -0.57 -1.50 -10.79
C GLY A 68 -0.59 -1.24 -12.29
N THR A 69 -0.83 -2.26 -13.12
CA THR A 69 -0.93 -2.13 -14.58
C THR A 69 -2.36 -2.22 -15.07
N THR A 70 -3.12 -3.17 -14.53
CA THR A 70 -4.49 -3.48 -14.98
C THR A 70 -5.55 -2.86 -14.09
N ASP A 71 -5.17 -2.26 -12.96
CA ASP A 71 -6.10 -1.72 -11.97
C ASP A 71 -7.08 -2.81 -11.46
N LYS A 72 -6.71 -4.08 -11.57
CA LYS A 72 -7.51 -5.21 -11.07
C LYS A 72 -7.37 -5.31 -9.56
N ILE A 73 -8.50 -5.29 -8.86
CA ILE A 73 -8.59 -5.47 -7.41
C ILE A 73 -8.93 -6.92 -7.09
N ILE A 74 -8.15 -7.52 -6.19
CA ILE A 74 -8.37 -8.88 -5.69
C ILE A 74 -8.43 -8.83 -4.18
N THR A 75 -9.55 -9.24 -3.60
CA THR A 75 -9.67 -9.47 -2.16
C THR A 75 -8.86 -10.69 -1.77
N LEU A 76 -7.94 -10.54 -0.82
CA LEU A 76 -7.07 -11.59 -0.31
C LEU A 76 -7.55 -12.12 1.04
N PHE A 77 -8.02 -11.23 1.92
CA PHE A 77 -8.42 -11.59 3.27
C PHE A 77 -9.45 -10.61 3.85
N LYS A 78 -10.33 -11.08 4.73
CA LYS A 78 -11.34 -10.26 5.42
C LYS A 78 -11.39 -10.65 6.90
N SER A 79 -11.47 -9.68 7.79
CA SER A 79 -11.52 -9.92 9.23
C SER A 79 -12.17 -8.76 9.99
N LEU A 80 -12.89 -9.05 11.06
CA LEU A 80 -13.33 -8.04 12.03
C LEU A 80 -12.26 -7.70 13.07
N SER A 81 -11.19 -8.50 13.14
CA SER A 81 -10.09 -8.30 14.09
C SER A 81 -8.91 -7.61 13.42
N ASP A 82 -8.56 -6.43 13.91
CA ASP A 82 -7.40 -5.65 13.47
C ASP A 82 -6.10 -6.41 13.72
N LYS A 83 -5.97 -7.08 14.88
CA LYS A 83 -4.80 -7.92 15.18
C LYS A 83 -4.57 -8.99 14.12
N LYS A 84 -5.62 -9.74 13.76
CA LYS A 84 -5.51 -10.76 12.69
C LYS A 84 -5.21 -10.13 11.34
N MET A 85 -5.72 -8.93 11.09
CA MET A 85 -5.48 -8.22 9.85
C MET A 85 -4.02 -7.74 9.75
N GLU A 86 -3.47 -7.23 10.84
CA GLU A 86 -2.07 -6.81 10.91
C GLU A 86 -1.11 -8.00 10.76
N GLU A 87 -1.38 -9.11 11.43
CA GLU A 87 -0.62 -10.36 11.26
C GLU A 87 -0.63 -10.81 9.79
N LYS A 88 -1.81 -10.80 9.14
CA LYS A 88 -1.91 -11.17 7.72
C LYS A 88 -1.23 -10.15 6.81
N PHE A 89 -1.39 -8.85 7.06
CA PHE A 89 -0.70 -7.82 6.29
C PHE A 89 0.81 -8.05 6.32
N ASN A 90 1.38 -8.23 7.51
CA ASN A 90 2.82 -8.47 7.68
C ASN A 90 3.27 -9.77 6.98
N GLU A 91 2.50 -10.86 7.08
CA GLU A 91 2.78 -12.12 6.35
C GLU A 91 2.87 -11.90 4.83
N TYR A 92 1.97 -11.09 4.25
CA TYR A 92 2.02 -10.76 2.83
C TYR A 92 3.21 -9.85 2.48
N ILE A 93 3.58 -8.92 3.35
CA ILE A 93 4.77 -8.07 3.13
C ILE A 93 6.05 -8.90 3.21
N GLU A 94 6.18 -9.80 4.18
CA GLU A 94 7.35 -10.67 4.28
C GLU A 94 7.48 -11.58 3.05
N LYS A 95 6.35 -12.04 2.50
CA LYS A 95 6.34 -12.97 1.38
C LYS A 95 6.46 -12.31 0.01
N TYR A 96 5.89 -11.13 -0.16
CA TYR A 96 5.70 -10.48 -1.46
C TYR A 96 6.17 -9.03 -1.51
N GLY A 97 6.73 -8.50 -0.42
CA GLY A 97 7.28 -7.14 -0.37
C GLY A 97 8.37 -6.95 -1.42
N SER A 98 8.34 -5.78 -2.06
CA SER A 98 9.31 -5.38 -3.10
C SER A 98 10.44 -4.53 -2.56
#